data_AF-A0A9E1V249-F1
#
_entry.id   AF-A0A9E1V249-F1
#
_cell.length_a   1.000
_cell.length_b   1.000
_cell.length_c   1.000
_cell.angle_alpha   90.00
_cell.angle_beta   90.00
_cell.angle_gamma   90.00
#
_symmetry.space_group_name_H-M   'P 1'
#
loop_
_entity.id
_entity.type
_entity.pdbx_description
1 polymer ?
#
loop_
_entity_poly.entity_id
_entity_poly.type
_entity_poly.pdbx_seq_one_letter_code
_entity_poly.pdbx_strand_id
1 'polypeptide(L)'
;MTTPATTLGSHRRLQPTAMGTARWTEGFWGDRFKLCHETSIPAMKEALEHPENSACLSNFRVGAGLEEGAHRGTNWSDGDCYKWIEAMAHAYAVTKDPELDREMDHWIDLIGQTQCADGYISTQTQLNPKKERWGRPQFHE
;
A
#
# COMPACT_ATOMS: atom_id res chain seq x y z
N MET A 1 18.77 1.69 16.67
CA MET A 1 17.35 1.66 17.07
C MET A 1 17.02 0.26 17.51
N THR A 2 16.66 0.07 18.78
CA THR A 2 16.28 -1.22 19.36
C THR A 2 14.82 -1.52 19.00
N THR A 3 14.57 -2.62 18.29
CA THR A 3 13.22 -3.12 18.02
C THR A 3 12.47 -3.31 19.34
N PRO A 4 11.24 -2.80 19.51
CA PRO A 4 10.48 -3.03 20.73
C PRO A 4 10.23 -4.53 20.90
N ALA A 5 10.42 -5.05 22.10
CA ALA A 5 10.05 -6.42 22.42
C ALA A 5 8.52 -6.53 22.45
N THR A 6 7.93 -7.18 21.44
CA THR A 6 6.51 -7.52 21.43
C THR A 6 6.19 -8.41 22.63
N THR A 7 5.29 -7.97 23.50
CA THR A 7 4.85 -8.76 24.67
C THR A 7 4.23 -10.07 24.19
N LEU A 8 4.77 -11.20 24.67
CA LEU A 8 4.29 -12.54 24.29
C LEU A 8 2.91 -12.80 24.89
N GLY A 9 1.90 -13.04 24.03
CA GLY A 9 0.65 -13.64 24.46
C GLY A 9 0.89 -15.07 24.97
N SER A 10 0.10 -15.51 25.95
CA SER A 10 0.22 -16.80 26.66
C SER A 10 0.28 -18.05 25.77
N HIS A 11 -0.13 -17.95 24.50
CA HIS A 11 -0.25 -19.07 23.57
C HIS A 11 0.83 -19.10 22.48
N ARG A 12 1.73 -18.11 22.40
CA ARG A 12 2.73 -18.03 21.31
C ARG A 12 4.09 -18.58 21.74
N ARG A 13 4.41 -19.81 21.34
CA ARG A 13 5.68 -20.50 21.67
C ARG A 13 6.86 -20.17 20.74
N LEU A 14 6.62 -19.65 19.54
CA LEU A 14 7.65 -19.29 18.55
C LEU A 14 7.49 -17.85 18.10
N GLN A 15 8.62 -17.16 17.91
CA GLN A 15 8.66 -15.81 17.36
C GLN A 15 9.19 -15.82 15.92
N PRO A 16 8.54 -15.10 14.99
CA PRO A 16 9.15 -14.79 13.72
C PRO A 16 10.36 -13.89 13.94
N THR A 17 11.34 -14.00 13.07
CA THR A 17 12.45 -13.05 13.02
C THR A 17 11.94 -11.67 12.62
N ALA A 18 12.63 -10.61 13.06
CA ALA A 18 12.28 -9.25 12.66
C ALA A 18 12.48 -9.07 11.14
N MET A 19 11.66 -8.22 10.51
CA MET A 19 11.85 -7.86 9.11
C MET A 19 13.26 -7.33 8.85
N GLY A 20 13.86 -7.72 7.72
CA GLY A 20 15.22 -7.32 7.36
C GLY A 20 16.35 -8.11 8.05
N THR A 21 16.04 -9.03 8.98
CA THR A 21 17.06 -9.87 9.64
C THR A 21 17.70 -10.86 8.66
N ALA A 22 16.90 -11.41 7.74
CA ALA A 22 17.38 -12.28 6.67
C ALA A 22 17.66 -11.43 5.42
N ARG A 23 18.76 -11.76 4.74
CA ARG A 23 19.14 -11.16 3.46
C ARG A 23 19.32 -12.26 2.43
N TRP A 24 18.69 -12.08 1.27
CA TRP A 24 18.94 -12.92 0.11
C TRP A 24 20.06 -12.31 -0.70
N THR A 25 21.20 -12.99 -0.75
CA THR A 25 22.41 -12.48 -1.40
C THR A 25 22.51 -12.94 -2.85
N GLU A 26 22.37 -14.24 -3.08
CA GLU A 26 22.54 -14.88 -4.39
C GLU A 26 21.60 -16.08 -4.56
N GLY A 27 21.57 -16.62 -5.78
CA GLY A 27 20.75 -17.76 -6.16
C GLY A 27 19.27 -17.42 -6.29
N PHE A 28 18.44 -18.47 -6.37
CA PHE A 28 17.03 -18.34 -6.77
C PHE A 28 16.25 -17.25 -6.02
N TRP A 29 16.32 -17.21 -4.68
CA TRP A 29 15.58 -16.21 -3.91
C TRP A 29 16.21 -14.81 -3.95
N GLY A 30 17.53 -14.72 -4.11
CA GLY A 30 18.21 -13.45 -4.37
C GLY A 30 17.74 -12.83 -5.68
N ASP A 31 17.69 -13.63 -6.74
CA ASP A 31 17.25 -13.18 -8.06
C ASP A 31 15.78 -12.74 -8.06
N ARG A 32 14.90 -13.48 -7.36
CA ARG A 32 13.48 -13.12 -7.22
C ARG A 32 13.28 -11.86 -6.40
N PHE A 33 14.02 -11.70 -5.31
CA PHE A 33 13.96 -10.49 -4.50
C PHE A 33 14.43 -9.27 -5.30
N LYS A 34 15.56 -9.40 -6.00
CA LYS A 34 16.11 -8.36 -6.87
C LYS A 34 15.12 -7.95 -7.95
N LEU A 35 14.52 -8.91 -8.65
CA LEU A 35 13.49 -8.65 -9.66
C LEU A 35 12.29 -7.91 -9.07
N CYS A 36 11.84 -8.31 -7.87
CA CYS A 36 10.72 -7.67 -7.20
C CYS A 36 11.02 -6.19 -6.89
N HIS A 37 12.18 -5.93 -6.26
CA HIS A 37 12.62 -4.59 -5.87
C HIS A 37 12.91 -3.69 -7.07
N GLU A 38 13.73 -4.16 -8.02
CA GLU A 38 14.25 -3.32 -9.11
C GLU A 38 13.30 -3.21 -10.30
N THR A 39 12.32 -4.12 -10.44
CA THR A 39 11.44 -4.16 -11.62
C THR A 39 9.97 -4.24 -11.27
N SER A 40 9.54 -5.20 -10.44
CA SER A 40 8.10 -5.41 -10.21
C SER A 40 7.45 -4.26 -9.45
N ILE A 41 8.08 -3.72 -8.41
CA ILE A 41 7.56 -2.58 -7.64
C ILE A 41 7.44 -1.31 -8.51
N PRO A 42 8.47 -0.89 -9.28
CA PRO A 42 8.34 0.23 -10.21
C PRO A 42 7.28 0.00 -11.30
N ALA A 43 7.26 -1.17 -11.94
CA ALA A 43 6.29 -1.48 -12.98
C ALA A 43 4.84 -1.49 -12.45
N MET A 44 4.64 -1.91 -11.19
CA MET A 44 3.32 -1.86 -10.56
C MET A 44 2.85 -0.41 -10.37
N LYS A 45 3.75 0.53 -10.03
CA LYS A 45 3.40 1.95 -9.99
C LYS A 45 2.90 2.44 -11.35
N GLU A 46 3.64 2.13 -12.42
CA GLU A 46 3.23 2.48 -13.78
C GLU A 46 1.85 1.90 -14.14
N ALA A 47 1.60 0.64 -13.76
CA ALA A 47 0.31 0.01 -13.97
C ALA A 47 -0.82 0.69 -13.17
N LEU A 48 -0.57 1.03 -11.90
CA LEU A 48 -1.54 1.70 -11.02
C LEU A 48 -1.80 3.17 -11.38
N GLU A 49 -0.86 3.82 -12.09
CA GLU A 49 -1.03 5.15 -12.67
C GLU A 49 -1.72 5.10 -14.04
N HIS A 50 -1.80 3.92 -14.67
CA HIS A 50 -2.42 3.78 -15.98
C HIS A 50 -3.96 3.95 -15.89
N PRO A 51 -4.58 4.81 -16.71
CA PRO A 51 -6.00 5.16 -16.59
C PRO A 51 -6.97 3.99 -16.84
N GLU A 52 -6.54 3.00 -17.61
CA GLU A 52 -7.33 1.79 -17.95
C GLU A 52 -7.14 0.63 -16.95
N ASN A 53 -6.33 0.80 -15.89
CA ASN A 53 -6.13 -0.26 -14.93
C ASN A 53 -7.34 -0.45 -14.00
N SER A 54 -7.51 -1.65 -13.46
CA SER A 54 -8.58 -1.96 -12.52
C SER A 54 -8.37 -1.39 -11.11
N ALA A 55 -7.18 -0.89 -10.82
CA ALA A 55 -6.82 -0.16 -9.61
C ALA A 55 -6.05 1.11 -9.98
N CYS A 56 -6.32 2.22 -9.30
CA CYS A 56 -5.91 3.55 -9.73
C CYS A 56 -5.42 4.41 -8.56
N LEU A 57 -4.12 4.71 -8.53
CA LEU A 57 -3.52 5.59 -7.52
C LEU A 57 -4.11 7.02 -7.53
N SER A 58 -4.51 7.49 -8.71
CA SER A 58 -5.17 8.78 -8.89
C SER A 58 -6.45 8.98 -8.05
N ASN A 59 -7.10 7.90 -7.60
CA ASN A 59 -8.26 8.02 -6.72
C ASN A 59 -7.92 8.75 -5.40
N PHE A 60 -6.71 8.60 -4.87
CA PHE A 60 -6.26 9.35 -3.69
C PHE A 60 -6.00 10.82 -3.99
N ARG A 61 -5.51 11.18 -5.18
CA ARG A 61 -5.37 12.59 -5.58
C ARG A 61 -6.72 13.28 -5.69
N VAL A 62 -7.71 12.59 -6.25
CA VAL A 62 -9.10 13.08 -6.29
C VAL A 62 -9.72 13.13 -4.89
N GLY A 63 -9.49 12.10 -4.07
CA GLY A 63 -9.95 12.02 -2.67
C GLY A 63 -9.41 13.13 -1.77
N ALA A 64 -8.15 13.52 -1.98
CA ALA A 64 -7.50 14.63 -1.31
C ALA A 64 -7.88 16.02 -1.89
N GLY A 65 -8.66 16.07 -2.98
CA GLY A 65 -9.03 17.32 -3.65
C GLY A 65 -7.89 17.99 -4.43
N LEU A 66 -6.82 17.26 -4.74
CA LEU A 66 -5.68 17.75 -5.53
C LEU A 66 -5.89 17.59 -7.04
N GLU A 67 -6.83 16.73 -7.44
CA GLU A 67 -7.25 16.54 -8.83
C GLU A 67 -8.79 16.51 -8.91
N GLU A 68 -9.36 17.05 -9.99
CA GLU A 68 -10.78 16.87 -10.28
C GLU A 68 -11.03 15.50 -10.91
N GLY A 69 -12.12 14.84 -10.54
CA GLY A 69 -12.49 13.57 -11.13
C GLY A 69 -13.53 12.80 -10.34
N ALA A 70 -13.73 11.54 -10.74
CA ALA A 70 -14.53 10.55 -10.04
C ALA A 70 -13.68 9.28 -9.83
N HIS A 71 -14.14 8.41 -8.93
CA HIS A 71 -13.48 7.12 -8.71
C HIS A 71 -13.32 6.32 -10.01
N ARG A 72 -12.12 5.79 -10.22
CA ARG A 72 -11.76 4.87 -11.33
C ARG A 72 -11.38 3.48 -10.81
N GLY A 73 -11.51 2.49 -11.67
CA GLY A 73 -11.21 1.10 -11.34
C GLY A 73 -12.35 0.39 -10.60
N THR A 74 -11.98 -0.71 -9.95
CA THR A 74 -12.90 -1.60 -9.22
C THR A 74 -13.20 -1.07 -7.81
N ASN A 75 -14.18 -1.67 -7.14
CA ASN A 75 -14.50 -1.34 -5.75
C ASN A 75 -13.34 -1.59 -4.77
N TRP A 76 -12.35 -2.40 -5.15
CA TRP A 76 -11.21 -2.81 -4.31
C TRP A 76 -9.89 -2.18 -4.79
N SER A 77 -9.99 -1.08 -5.55
CA SER A 77 -8.85 -0.35 -6.11
C SER A 77 -7.85 0.09 -5.04
N ASP A 78 -8.34 0.56 -3.90
CA ASP A 78 -7.50 1.09 -2.83
C ASP A 78 -6.64 -0.02 -2.21
N GLY A 79 -7.21 -1.22 -2.07
CA GLY A 79 -6.55 -2.41 -1.53
C GLY A 79 -5.34 -2.85 -2.34
N ASP A 80 -5.38 -2.73 -3.66
CA ASP A 80 -4.20 -3.01 -4.50
C ASP A 80 -3.13 -1.92 -4.38
N CYS A 81 -3.53 -0.67 -4.19
CA CYS A 81 -2.60 0.43 -3.91
C CYS A 81 -1.93 0.25 -2.53
N TYR A 82 -2.68 -0.17 -1.50
CA TYR A 82 -2.13 -0.44 -0.17
C TYR A 82 -1.13 -1.60 -0.19
N LYS A 83 -1.43 -2.69 -0.92
CA LYS A 83 -0.49 -3.82 -1.08
C LYS A 83 0.79 -3.42 -1.81
N TRP A 84 0.70 -2.48 -2.76
CA TRP A 84 1.89 -1.95 -3.43
C TRP A 84 2.78 -1.18 -2.45
N ILE A 85 2.19 -0.35 -1.58
CA ILE A 85 2.93 0.33 -0.49
C ILE A 85 3.50 -0.68 0.51
N GLU A 86 2.75 -1.73 0.86
CA GLU A 86 3.24 -2.82 1.71
C GLU A 86 4.46 -3.53 1.08
N ALA A 87 4.44 -3.76 -0.24
CA ALA A 87 5.58 -4.34 -0.95
C ALA A 87 6.83 -3.43 -0.87
N MET A 88 6.66 -2.11 -0.98
CA MET A 88 7.75 -1.15 -0.77
C MET A 88 8.30 -1.23 0.65
N ALA A 89 7.44 -1.32 1.67
CA ALA A 89 7.86 -1.43 3.07
C ALA A 89 8.67 -2.71 3.33
N HIS A 90 8.25 -3.84 2.74
CA HIS A 90 9.00 -5.09 2.81
C HIS A 90 10.37 -5.01 2.12
N ALA A 91 10.44 -4.40 0.94
CA ALA A 91 11.71 -4.20 0.24
C ALA A 91 12.63 -3.27 1.06
N TYR A 92 12.14 -2.12 1.50
CA TYR A 92 12.87 -1.16 2.33
C TYR A 92 13.41 -1.77 3.63
N ALA A 93 12.65 -2.66 4.28
CA ALA A 93 13.10 -3.33 5.49
C ALA A 93 14.44 -4.07 5.29
N VAL A 94 14.68 -4.60 4.10
CA VAL A 94 15.91 -5.32 3.72
C VAL A 94 16.95 -4.37 3.11
N THR A 95 16.55 -3.56 2.12
CA THR A 95 17.47 -2.77 1.29
C THR A 95 17.90 -1.46 1.93
N LYS A 96 17.02 -0.86 2.75
CA LYS A 96 17.15 0.52 3.24
C LYS A 96 17.33 1.54 2.11
N ASP A 97 16.70 1.26 0.98
CA ASP A 97 16.68 2.14 -0.19
C ASP A 97 15.91 3.44 0.13
N PRO A 98 16.59 4.61 0.17
CA PRO A 98 15.95 5.87 0.55
C PRO A 98 14.87 6.33 -0.45
N GLU A 99 14.90 5.87 -1.70
CA GLU A 99 13.85 6.23 -2.67
C GLU A 99 12.54 5.53 -2.36
N LEU A 100 12.58 4.29 -1.87
CA LEU A 100 11.38 3.60 -1.39
C LEU A 100 10.78 4.33 -0.18
N ASP A 101 11.62 4.83 0.73
CA ASP A 101 11.19 5.60 1.90
C ASP A 101 10.45 6.88 1.47
N ARG A 102 11.07 7.66 0.58
CA ARG A 102 10.51 8.91 0.04
C ARG A 102 9.20 8.67 -0.72
N GLU A 103 9.14 7.60 -1.51
CA GLU A 103 7.95 7.22 -2.26
C GLU A 103 6.81 6.80 -1.32
N MET A 104 7.11 5.99 -0.30
CA MET A 104 6.12 5.62 0.73
C MET A 104 5.59 6.85 1.47
N ASP A 105 6.46 7.75 1.94
CA ASP A 105 6.05 8.98 2.64
C ASP A 105 5.11 9.84 1.78
N HIS A 106 5.39 9.98 0.49
CA HIS A 106 4.51 10.70 -0.44
C HIS A 106 3.10 10.11 -0.50
N TRP A 107 2.98 8.79 -0.63
CA TRP A 107 1.69 8.13 -0.73
C TRP A 107 0.96 8.04 0.61
N ILE A 108 1.69 7.84 1.71
CA ILE A 108 1.13 7.86 3.06
C ILE A 108 0.50 9.22 3.35
N ASP A 109 1.18 10.32 3.01
CA ASP A 109 0.65 11.67 3.18
C ASP A 109 -0.63 11.88 2.35
N LEU A 110 -0.63 11.45 1.08
CA LEU A 110 -1.80 11.57 0.21
C LEU A 110 -3.01 10.74 0.69
N ILE A 111 -2.75 9.51 1.16
CA ILE A 111 -3.77 8.65 1.78
C ILE A 111 -4.32 9.33 3.04
N GLY A 112 -3.45 9.92 3.86
CA GLY A 112 -3.83 10.69 5.04
C GLY A 112 -4.72 11.88 4.71
N GLN A 113 -4.42 12.62 3.63
CA GLN A 113 -5.26 13.72 3.14
C GLN A 113 -6.62 13.25 2.60
N THR A 114 -6.70 12.01 2.09
CA THR A 114 -7.95 11.40 1.62
C THR A 114 -8.84 10.92 2.77
N GLN A 115 -8.28 10.70 3.97
CA GLN A 115 -9.02 10.20 5.11
C GLN A 115 -10.04 11.25 5.63
N CYS A 116 -11.26 10.81 5.91
CA CYS A 116 -12.28 11.66 6.52
C CYS A 116 -11.96 11.95 7.99
N ALA A 117 -12.53 13.03 8.54
CA ALA A 117 -12.31 13.42 9.95
C ALA A 117 -12.73 12.36 10.99
N ASP A 118 -13.64 11.45 10.63
CA ASP A 118 -14.07 10.32 11.46
C ASP A 118 -13.20 9.06 11.28
N GLY A 119 -12.12 9.16 10.50
CA GLY A 119 -11.19 8.08 10.18
C GLY A 119 -11.60 7.22 8.99
N TYR A 120 -12.79 7.45 8.40
CA TYR A 120 -13.25 6.68 7.24
C TYR A 120 -12.37 6.92 6.02
N ILE A 121 -11.95 5.85 5.36
CA ILE A 121 -11.22 5.90 4.08
C ILE A 121 -11.71 4.79 3.15
N SER A 122 -12.22 5.19 1.99
CA SER A 122 -12.61 4.35 0.86
C SER A 122 -12.97 5.28 -0.29
N THR A 123 -12.07 5.39 -1.27
CA THR A 123 -12.22 6.33 -2.38
C THR A 123 -13.46 5.99 -3.21
N GLN A 124 -13.82 4.71 -3.35
CA GLN A 124 -15.01 4.29 -4.09
C GLN A 124 -16.33 4.80 -3.49
N THR A 125 -16.41 4.97 -2.18
CA THR A 125 -17.60 5.49 -1.50
C THR A 125 -17.54 7.00 -1.40
N GLN A 126 -16.35 7.55 -1.10
CA GLN A 126 -16.15 9.00 -0.96
C GLN A 126 -16.35 9.76 -2.28
N LEU A 127 -15.96 9.16 -3.40
CA LEU A 127 -15.99 9.78 -4.73
C LEU A 127 -17.16 9.29 -5.60
N ASN A 128 -18.12 8.55 -5.02
CA ASN A 128 -19.30 8.09 -5.72
C ASN A 128 -20.58 8.37 -4.91
N PRO A 129 -21.36 9.41 -5.24
CA PRO A 129 -22.54 9.80 -4.47
C PRO A 129 -23.66 8.75 -4.49
N LYS A 130 -23.57 7.72 -5.34
CA LYS A 130 -24.54 6.62 -5.40
C LYS A 130 -24.23 5.48 -4.41
N LYS A 131 -23.09 5.53 -3.72
CA LYS A 131 -22.66 4.52 -2.75
C LYS A 131 -22.68 5.11 -1.35
N GLU A 132 -23.57 4.60 -0.51
CA GLU A 132 -23.65 4.97 0.89
C GLU A 132 -22.62 4.20 1.71
N ARG A 133 -22.05 4.85 2.74
CA ARG A 133 -21.20 4.17 3.73
C ARG A 133 -22.00 3.07 4.43
N TRP A 134 -21.43 1.88 4.48
CA TRP A 134 -22.00 0.65 5.05
C TRP A 134 -23.30 0.18 4.40
N GLY A 135 -23.70 0.78 3.27
CA GLY A 135 -24.96 0.45 2.60
C GLY A 135 -24.96 -0.96 1.99
N ARG A 136 -23.79 -1.47 1.57
CA ARG A 136 -23.59 -2.86 1.10
C ARG A 136 -22.17 -3.33 1.41
N PRO A 137 -21.96 -4.60 1.79
CA PRO A 137 -20.63 -5.14 2.02
C PRO A 137 -19.67 -4.93 0.83
N GLN A 138 -20.14 -5.08 -0.41
CA GLN A 138 -19.32 -4.89 -1.61
C GLN A 138 -18.85 -3.44 -1.89
N PHE A 139 -19.34 -2.45 -1.14
CA PHE A 139 -18.92 -1.05 -1.24
C PHE A 139 -17.86 -0.65 -0.21
N HIS A 140 -17.44 -1.63 0.59
CA HIS A 140 -16.35 -1.54 1.53
C HIS A 140 -15.40 -2.69 1.20
N GLU A 141 -14.10 -2.45 1.29
CA GLU A 141 -13.11 -3.51 1.10
C GLU A 141 -13.20 -4.57 2.19
#